data_AF-A0A219AKY1-F1
#
_entry.id   AF-A0A219AKY1-F1
#
_cell.length_a   1.000
_cell.length_b   1.000
_cell.length_c   1.000
_cell.angle_alpha   90.00
_cell.angle_beta   90.00
_cell.angle_gamma   90.00
#
_symmetry.space_group_name_H-M   'P 1'
#
loop_
_entity.id
_entity.type
_entity.pdbx_description
1 polymer ?
#
loop_
_entity_poly.entity_id
_entity_poly.type
_entity_poly.pdbx_seq_one_letter_code
_entity_poly.pdbx_strand_id
1 'polypeptide(L)' 'MIVKDWCVYCGECAGVCPRNLITVRETNLEFKTDECKECSTCVAACPINALEQE' A
#
# COMPACT_ATOMS: atom_id res chain seq x y z
N MET A 1 7.02 5.06 3.23
CA MET A 1 5.87 4.66 2.39
C MET A 1 5.03 5.89 2.14
N ILE A 2 4.98 6.36 0.90
CA ILE A 2 4.24 7.55 0.50
C ILE A 2 3.02 7.11 -0.30
N VAL A 3 1.84 7.64 0.05
CA VAL A 3 0.58 7.44 -0.68
C VAL A 3 0.24 8.73 -1.39
N LYS A 4 0.12 8.68 -2.72
CA LYS A 4 -0.19 9.84 -3.56
C LYS A 4 -1.69 10.16 -3.50
N ASP A 5 -2.06 11.41 -3.76
CA ASP A 5 -3.44 11.91 -3.67
C ASP A 5 -4.43 11.22 -4.61
N TRP A 6 -3.98 10.64 -5.72
CA TRP A 6 -4.83 9.91 -6.65
C TRP A 6 -5.06 8.44 -6.27
N CYS A 7 -4.63 8.01 -5.07
CA CYS A 7 -4.97 6.69 -4.55
C CYS A 7 -6.50 6.53 -4.43
N VAL A 8 -7.06 5.52 -5.09
CA VAL A 8 -8.51 5.24 -5.09
C VAL A 8 -8.93 4.19 -4.05
N TYR A 9 -8.03 3.86 -3.12
CA TYR A 9 -8.29 2.88 -2.04
C TYR A 9 -8.83 1.53 -2.56
N CYS A 10 -8.30 1.04 -3.69
CA CYS A 10 -8.78 -0.19 -4.33
C CYS A 10 -8.53 -1.49 -3.54
N GLY A 11 -7.60 -1.48 -2.57
CA GLY A 11 -7.30 -2.65 -1.74
C GLY A 11 -6.26 -3.62 -2.31
N GLU A 12 -5.81 -3.45 -3.55
CA GLU A 12 -4.90 -4.40 -4.21
C GLU A 12 -3.57 -4.57 -3.46
N CYS A 13 -3.02 -3.45 -2.97
CA CYS A 13 -1.82 -3.43 -2.14
C CYS A 13 -1.96 -4.24 -0.84
N ALA A 14 -3.15 -4.26 -0.22
CA ALA A 14 -3.42 -5.05 0.97
C ALA A 14 -3.48 -6.55 0.65
N GLY A 15 -4.07 -6.93 -0.49
CA GLY A 15 -4.13 -8.32 -0.93
C GLY A 15 -2.76 -8.92 -1.25
N VAL A 16 -1.82 -8.13 -1.76
CA VAL A 16 -0.47 -8.62 -2.10
C VAL A 16 0.53 -8.53 -0.95
N CYS A 17 0.20 -7.89 0.17
CA CYS A 17 1.13 -7.72 1.27
C CYS A 17 1.29 -9.06 2.03
N PRO A 18 2.45 -9.75 1.95
CA PRO A 18 2.62 -11.07 2.58
C PRO A 18 2.60 -11.01 4.11
N ARG A 19 2.78 -9.82 4.68
CA ARG A 19 2.75 -9.55 6.13
C ARG A 19 1.43 -8.93 6.59
N ASN A 20 0.48 -8.74 5.67
CA ASN A 20 -0.84 -8.16 5.95
C ASN A 20 -0.75 -6.82 6.72
N LEU A 21 0.18 -5.94 6.31
CA LEU A 21 0.51 -4.68 6.99
C LEU A 21 -0.31 -3.49 6.49
N ILE A 22 -1.15 -3.70 5.48
CA ILE A 22 -1.92 -2.64 4.84
C ILE A 22 -3.40 -2.90 5.09
N THR A 23 -4.08 -1.90 5.65
CA THR A 23 -5.52 -1.91 5.85
C THR A 23 -6.12 -0.81 4.99
N VAL A 24 -7.02 -1.17 4.09
CA VAL A 24 -7.71 -0.21 3.22
C VAL A 24 -9.15 -0.03 3.69
N ARG A 25 -9.57 1.23 3.79
CA ARG A 25 -10.94 1.68 4.11
C ARG A 25 -11.47 2.52 2.95
N GLU A 26 -12.75 2.89 3.00
CA GLU A 26 -13.43 3.65 1.92
C GLU A 26 -12.69 4.94 1.50
N THR A 27 -12.06 5.63 2.44
CA THR A 27 -11.39 6.92 2.21
C THR A 27 -10.00 7.01 2.84
N ASN A 28 -9.44 5.89 3.29
CA ASN A 28 -8.16 5.89 4.00
C ASN A 28 -7.38 4.60 3.77
N LEU A 29 -6.05 4.70 3.86
CA LEU A 29 -5.12 3.57 3.81
C LEU A 29 -4.20 3.66 5.03
N GLU A 30 -4.28 2.66 5.91
CA GLU A 30 -3.40 2.52 7.07
C GLU A 30 -2.28 1.54 6.72
N PHE A 31 -1.02 1.94 6.92
CA PHE A 31 0.15 1.13 6.64
C PHE A 31 1.03 1.00 7.88
N LYS A 32 1.27 -0.23 8.33
CA LYS A 32 2.16 -0.52 9.47
C LYS A 32 3.61 -0.59 9.00
N THR A 33 4.33 0.53 9.09
CA THR A 33 5.73 0.63 8.67
C THR A 33 6.70 -0.16 9.54
N ASP A 34 6.40 -0.33 10.83
CA ASP A 34 7.30 -0.94 11.83
C ASP A 34 7.71 -2.38 11.48
N GLU A 35 6.80 -3.14 10.88
CA GLU A 35 7.00 -4.55 10.52
C GLU A 35 7.34 -4.73 9.02
N CYS A 36 7.40 -3.65 8.26
CA CYS A 36 7.68 -3.69 6.83
C CYS A 36 9.12 -4.14 6.57
N LYS A 37 9.31 -5.01 5.58
CA LYS A 37 10.64 -5.46 5.10
C LYS A 37 10.98 -4.93 3.71
N GLU A 38 10.33 -3.84 3.31
CA GLU A 38 10.66 -3.10 2.10
C GLU A 38 10.66 -3.96 0.82
N CYS A 39 9.79 -4.97 0.75
CA CYS A 39 9.73 -5.93 -0.35
C CYS A 39 9.17 -5.39 -1.67
N SER A 40 8.78 -4.11 -1.72
CA SER A 40 8.28 -3.41 -2.92
C SER A 40 7.01 -3.98 -3.58
N THR A 41 6.45 -5.07 -3.06
CA THR A 41 5.33 -5.78 -3.69
C THR A 41 4.08 -4.91 -3.81
N CYS A 42 3.77 -4.12 -2.79
CA CYS A 42 2.62 -3.20 -2.80
C CYS A 42 2.76 -2.09 -3.85
N VAL A 43 3.98 -1.57 -4.05
CA VAL A 43 4.28 -0.56 -5.07
C VAL A 43 4.11 -1.14 -6.46
N ALA A 44 4.70 -2.31 -6.72
CA ALA A 44 4.61 -2.99 -8.01
C ALA A 44 3.18 -3.43 -8.37
N ALA A 45 2.37 -3.79 -7.38
CA ALA A 45 0.99 -4.19 -7.59
C ALA A 45 0.03 -3.01 -7.77
N CYS A 46 0.44 -1.76 -7.53
CA CYS A 46 -0.47 -0.63 -7.64
C CYS A 46 -0.73 -0.29 -9.11
N PRO A 47 -1.96 -0.48 -9.64
CA PRO A 47 -2.24 -0.32 -11.07
C PRO A 47 -2.19 1.14 -11.55
N ILE A 48 -2.27 2.08 -10.60
CA ILE A 48 -2.25 3.53 -10.84
C ILE A 48 -1.00 4.20 -10.26
N ASN A 49 0.01 3.41 -9.87
CA ASN A 49 1.28 3.90 -9.32
C ASN A 49 1.10 4.95 -8.20
N ALA A 50 0.11 4.76 -7.33
CA ALA A 50 -0.19 5.69 -6.22
C ALA A 50 0.68 5.45 -4.97
N LEU A 51 1.57 4.46 -5.00
CA LEU A 51 2.38 4.02 -3.86
C LEU A 51 3.87 4.18 -4.18
N GLU A 52 4.65 4.71 -3.26
CA GLU A 52 6.10 4.91 -3.40
C GLU A 52 6.84 4.51 -2.12
N GLN A 53 8.00 3.85 -2.27
CA GLN A 53 8.92 3.57 -1.16
C GLN A 53 9.82 4.79 -0.95
N GLU A 54 10.06 5.14 0.30
CA GLU A 54 11.10 6.12 0.68
C GLU A 54 12.44 5.42 0.75
#